data_AF-A0A929EAE8-F1
#
_entry.id   AF-A0A929EAE8-F1
#
_cell.length_a   1.000
_cell.length_b   1.000
_cell.length_c   1.000
_cell.angle_alpha   90.00
_cell.angle_beta   90.00
_cell.angle_gamma   90.00
#
_symmetry.space_group_name_H-M   'P 1'
#
loop_
_entity.id
_entity.type
_entity.pdbx_description
1 polymer ?
#
loop_
_entity_poly.entity_id
_entity_poly.type
_entity_poly.pdbx_seq_one_letter_code
_entity_poly.pdbx_strand_id
1 'polypeptide(L)' 'MVSQELIKILRCPACVRETDGLLEYYQESWFICQDCERKYPVRDDIPVMLIDEGDKWTGTAKEDLLVPPPEK' A
#
# COMPACT_ATOMS: atom_id res chain seq x y z
N MET A 1 -11.72 -22.88 3.90
CA MET A 1 -12.08 -21.62 3.20
C MET A 1 -11.28 -20.53 3.86
N VAL A 2 -10.31 -19.93 3.16
CA VAL A 2 -9.58 -18.78 3.68
C VAL A 2 -10.54 -17.59 3.60
N SER A 3 -11.06 -17.15 4.75
CA SER A 3 -12.12 -16.16 4.85
C SER A 3 -11.74 -14.85 4.15
N GLN A 4 -12.69 -14.21 3.46
CA GLN A 4 -12.56 -12.86 2.89
C GLN A 4 -12.13 -11.81 3.93
N GLU A 5 -12.25 -12.14 5.21
CA GLU A 5 -11.72 -11.40 6.36
C GLU A 5 -10.18 -11.31 6.34
N LEU A 6 -9.45 -12.34 5.89
CA LEU A 6 -7.98 -12.33 5.83
C LEU A 6 -7.42 -11.37 4.78
N ILE A 7 -8.19 -11.05 3.74
CA ILE A 7 -7.79 -10.06 2.72
C ILE A 7 -8.03 -8.63 3.21
N LYS A 8 -9.02 -8.43 4.11
CA LYS A 8 -9.17 -7.18 4.88
C LYS A 8 -8.08 -6.98 5.95
N ILE A 9 -7.27 -8.00 6.25
CA ILE A 9 -6.19 -7.95 7.25
C ILE A 9 -4.90 -7.30 6.70
N LEU A 10 -4.82 -7.01 5.39
CA LEU A 10 -3.67 -6.29 4.85
C LEU A 10 -3.70 -4.84 5.36
N ARG A 11 -2.89 -4.64 6.41
CA ARG A 11 -2.79 -3.42 7.18
C ARG A 11 -1.43 -2.78 6.91
N CYS A 12 -1.36 -1.47 6.98
CA CYS A 12 -0.10 -0.74 6.85
C CYS A 12 0.88 -1.21 7.95
N PRO A 13 2.09 -1.68 7.59
CA PRO A 13 3.06 -2.21 8.56
C PRO A 13 3.52 -1.17 9.59
N ALA A 14 3.41 0.11 9.24
CA ALA A 14 3.69 1.20 10.16
C ALA A 14 2.51 1.51 11.09
N CYS A 15 1.31 1.67 10.54
CA CYS A 15 0.14 2.10 11.30
C CYS A 15 -0.52 0.99 12.10
N VAL A 16 -0.37 -0.29 11.74
CA VAL A 16 -0.98 -1.42 12.44
C VAL A 16 -0.62 -1.50 13.94
N ARG A 17 0.45 -0.81 14.35
CA ARG A 17 0.87 -0.69 15.76
C ARG A 17 0.12 0.39 16.55
N GLU A 18 -0.45 1.38 15.86
CA GLU A 18 -1.04 2.59 16.46
C GLU A 18 -2.53 2.76 16.11
N THR A 19 -2.94 2.44 14.87
CA THR A 19 -4.29 2.61 14.35
C THR A 19 -4.76 1.40 13.53
N ASP A 20 -5.95 1.50 12.93
CA ASP A 20 -6.45 0.45 12.06
C ASP A 20 -5.57 0.25 10.83
N GLY A 21 -4.93 1.28 10.26
CA GLY A 21 -3.93 1.11 9.19
C GLY A 21 -4.52 0.53 7.91
N LEU A 22 -5.68 1.04 7.49
CA LEU A 22 -6.41 0.52 6.32
C LEU A 22 -5.64 0.81 5.03
N LEU A 23 -5.45 -0.22 4.21
CA LEU A 23 -4.85 -0.12 2.88
C LEU A 23 -5.94 -0.17 1.80
N GLU A 24 -5.98 0.84 0.94
CA GLU A 24 -6.76 0.88 -0.28
C GLU A 24 -5.93 0.30 -1.43
N TYR A 25 -6.47 -0.69 -2.12
CA TYR A 25 -5.82 -1.25 -3.31
C TYR A 25 -6.20 -0.42 -4.54
N TYR A 26 -5.21 0.26 -5.12
CA TYR A 26 -5.37 1.20 -6.22
C TYR A 26 -4.72 0.67 -7.50
N GLN A 27 -5.50 0.68 -8.58
CA GLN A 27 -5.09 0.25 -9.93
C GLN A 27 -4.34 -1.10 -9.99
N GLU A 28 -4.65 -2.00 -9.07
CA GLU A 28 -4.02 -3.31 -8.95
C GLU A 28 -2.48 -3.28 -8.88
N SER A 29 -1.91 -2.15 -8.45
CA SER A 29 -0.47 -1.87 -8.55
C SER A 29 0.06 -1.09 -7.35
N TRP A 30 -0.84 -0.56 -6.51
CA TRP A 30 -0.49 0.25 -5.37
C TRP A 30 -1.38 -0.08 -4.17
N PHE A 31 -0.78 -0.12 -2.99
CA PHE A 31 -1.50 -0.12 -1.72
C PHE A 31 -1.33 1.22 -1.03
N ILE A 32 -2.42 1.97 -0.90
CA ILE A 32 -2.43 3.31 -0.33
C ILE A 32 -2.98 3.24 1.08
N CYS A 33 -2.21 3.65 2.08
CA CYS A 33 -2.72 3.73 3.43
C CYS A 33 -3.60 4.97 3.61
N GLN A 34 -4.82 4.80 4.10
CA GLN A 34 -5.73 5.92 4.37
C GLN A 34 -5.38 6.68 5.66
N ASP A 35 -4.62 6.08 6.57
CA ASP A 35 -4.19 6.72 7.83
C ASP A 35 -2.93 7.58 7.68
N CYS A 36 -1.92 7.10 6.94
CA CYS A 36 -0.61 7.76 6.82
C CYS A 36 -0.24 8.18 5.39
N GLU A 37 -1.14 7.97 4.43
CA GLU A 37 -0.98 8.35 3.01
C GLU A 37 0.21 7.70 2.29
N ARG A 38 0.90 6.76 2.95
CA ARG A 38 1.98 5.95 2.37
C ARG A 38 1.45 5.07 1.25
N LYS A 39 2.23 4.95 0.18
CA LYS A 39 1.81 4.23 -1.03
C LYS A 39 2.85 3.18 -1.37
N TYR A 40 2.47 1.93 -1.19
CA TYR A 40 3.33 0.77 -1.39
C TYR A 40 3.14 0.24 -2.81
N PRO A 41 4.18 0.19 -3.65
CA PRO A 41 4.07 -0.37 -4.99
C PRO A 41 3.96 -1.90 -4.95
N VAL A 42 3.28 -2.48 -5.92
CA VAL A 42 3.24 -3.93 -6.19
C VAL A 42 4.15 -4.22 -7.36
N ARG A 43 5.17 -5.05 -7.15
CA ARG A 43 6.16 -5.44 -8.17
C ARG A 43 6.10 -6.95 -8.34
N ASP A 44 6.03 -7.45 -9.57
CA ASP A 44 5.91 -8.89 -9.86
C ASP A 44 4.76 -9.59 -9.09
N ASP A 45 3.60 -8.92 -8.96
CA ASP A 45 2.46 -9.40 -8.15
C ASP A 45 2.76 -9.48 -6.63
N ILE A 46 3.92 -9.00 -6.18
CA ILE A 46 4.34 -8.97 -4.78
C ILE A 46 4.23 -7.54 -4.22
N PRO A 47 3.40 -7.31 -3.19
CA PRO A 47 3.31 -6.01 -2.54
C PRO A 47 4.58 -5.66 -1.77
N VAL A 48 5.25 -4.58 -2.17
CA VAL A 48 6.45 -4.06 -1.50
C VAL A 48 6.03 -3.24 -0.29
N MET A 49 5.67 -3.92 0.80
CA MET A 49 5.30 -3.30 2.09
C MET A 49 6.52 -2.80 2.90
N LEU A 50 7.45 -2.13 2.24
CA LEU A 50 8.59 -1.49 2.89
C LEU A 50 8.22 -0.04 3.24
N ILE A 51 8.41 0.33 4.51
CA ILE A 51 8.11 1.68 5.01
C ILE A 51 8.88 2.74 4.22
N ASP A 52 10.17 2.51 3.92
CA ASP A 52 11.02 3.41 3.13
C ASP A 52 10.50 3.64 1.70
N GLU A 53 9.98 2.59 1.06
CA GLU A 53 9.38 2.73 -0.27
C GLU A 53 8.05 3.48 -0.17
N GLY A 54 7.20 3.15 0.80
CA GLY A 54 5.91 3.81 1.01
C GLY A 54 6.01 5.31 1.32
N ASP A 55 7.06 5.71 2.05
CA ASP A 55 7.31 7.10 2.46
C ASP A 55 7.61 8.01 1.25
N LYS A 56 8.32 7.48 0.23
CA LYS A 56 8.67 8.22 -1.00
C LYS A 56 7.47 8.73 -1.79
N TRP A 57 6.36 8.02 -1.67
CA TRP A 57 5.13 8.30 -2.44
C TRP A 57 4.07 9.03 -1.61
N THR A 58 4.33 9.34 -0.34
CA THR A 58 3.39 10.07 0.53
C THR A 58 2.97 11.40 -0.10
N GLY A 59 3.92 12.16 -0.63
CA GLY A 59 3.68 13.46 -1.29
C GLY A 59 3.16 13.39 -2.73
N THR A 60 3.08 12.21 -3.34
CA THR A 60 2.54 12.03 -4.70
C THR A 60 1.03 11.82 -4.63
N ALA A 61 0.25 12.54 -5.43
CA ALA A 61 -1.19 12.29 -5.50
C ALA A 61 -1.47 10.90 -6.09
N LYS A 62 -2.57 10.26 -5.69
CA LYS A 62 -2.93 8.92 -6.20
C LYS A 62 -3.08 8.87 -7.73
N GLU A 63 -3.47 10.00 -8.32
CA GLU A 63 -3.70 10.17 -9.75
C GLU A 63 -2.39 10.26 -10.54
N ASP A 64 -1.30 10.68 -9.89
CA ASP A 64 0.05 10.80 -10.45
C ASP A 64 0.90 9.54 -10.24
N LEU A 65 0.32 8.47 -9.66
CA LEU A 65 1.03 7.20 -9.49
C LEU A 65 1.22 6.52 -10.84
N LEU A 66 2.47 6.21 -11.16
CA LEU A 66 2.81 5.45 -12.36
C LEU A 66 2.32 4.00 -12.21
N VAL A 67 1.65 3.50 -13.25
CA VAL A 67 1.23 2.10 -13.36
C VAL A 67 1.79 1.55 -14.68
N PRO A 68 2.73 0.58 -14.65
CA PRO A 68 3.24 -0.12 -13.47
C PRO A 68 4.15 0.78 -12.59
N PRO A 69 4.25 0.49 -11.28
CA PRO A 69 5.13 1.23 -10.39
C PRO A 69 6.58 1.10 -10.84
N PRO A 70 7.40 2.15 -10.69
CA PRO A 70 8.79 2.08 -11.11
C PRO A 70 9.54 1.02 -10.29
N GLU A 71 10.11 0.06 -11.01
CA GLU A 71 11.30 -0.67 -10.59
C GLU A 71 12.43 0.36 -10.57
N LYS A 72 13.15 0.50 -9.46
CA LYS A 72 14.26 1.46 -9.35
C LYS A 72 15.33 1.21 -10.41
#